data_AF-A0A191HYL1-F1
#
_entry.id   AF-A0A191HYL1-F1
#
_cell.length_a   1.000
_cell.length_b   1.000
_cell.length_c   1.000
_cell.angle_alpha   90.00
_cell.angle_beta   90.00
_cell.angle_gamma   90.00
#
_symmetry.space_group_name_H-M   'P 1'
#
loop_
_entity.id
_entity.type
_entity.pdbx_description
1 polymer ?
#
loop_
_entity_poly.entity_id
_entity_poly.type
_entity_poly.pdbx_seq_one_letter_code
_entity_poly.pdbx_strand_id
1 'polypeptide(L)'
;MNLKLRLKNPVFITQVIWSVVLPVMGYFGVNVEDITSFSKFFELILLAISNPYVLLLIGTSLINAINDPTTKGFKDSPRVQDYQELH
;
A
#
# COMPACT_ATOMS: atom_id res chain seq x y z
N MET A 1 -5.76 7.44 -13.92
CA MET A 1 -6.03 7.08 -12.52
C MET A 1 -5.88 8.32 -11.65
N ASN A 2 -6.85 8.61 -10.78
CA ASN A 2 -6.81 9.81 -9.92
C ASN A 2 -6.22 9.45 -8.55
N LEU A 3 -4.89 9.37 -8.42
CA LEU A 3 -4.22 8.98 -7.17
C LEU A 3 -4.61 9.90 -5.99
N LYS A 4 -4.81 11.20 -6.26
CA LYS A 4 -5.27 12.17 -5.24
C LYS A 4 -6.61 11.77 -4.60
N LEU A 5 -7.51 11.12 -5.35
CA LEU A 5 -8.78 10.64 -4.82
C LEU A 5 -8.62 9.30 -4.10
N ARG A 6 -7.79 8.40 -4.64
CA ARG A 6 -7.52 7.09 -4.02
C ARG A 6 -6.79 7.21 -2.68
N LEU A 7 -5.90 8.20 -2.51
CA LEU A 7 -5.27 8.50 -1.22
C LEU A 7 -6.26 8.96 -0.14
N LYS A 8 -7.51 9.29 -0.48
CA LYS A 8 -8.59 9.54 0.49
C LYS A 8 -9.40 8.28 0.80
N ASN A 9 -9.22 7.21 0.04
CA ASN A 9 -9.89 5.93 0.27
C ASN A 9 -9.09 5.11 1.29
N PRO A 10 -9.66 4.80 2.47
CA PRO A 10 -8.97 4.04 3.51
C PRO A 10 -8.56 2.64 3.03
N VAL A 11 -9.36 2.00 2.16
CA VAL A 11 -9.03 0.67 1.61
C VAL A 11 -7.76 0.73 0.78
N PHE A 12 -7.62 1.75 -0.07
CA PHE A 12 -6.42 1.93 -0.88
C PHE A 12 -5.18 2.22 -0.02
N ILE A 13 -5.33 3.05 1.02
CA ILE A 13 -4.23 3.31 1.97
C ILE A 13 -3.79 2.01 2.65
N THR A 14 -4.74 1.21 3.14
CA THR A 14 -4.45 -0.08 3.77
C THR A 14 -3.78 -1.06 2.80
N GLN A 15 -4.23 -1.13 1.54
CA GLN A 15 -3.57 -1.96 0.51
C GLN A 15 -2.12 -1.53 0.27
N VAL A 16 -1.85 -0.22 0.16
CA VAL A 16 -0.49 0.30 -0.03
C VAL A 16 0.37 -0.03 1.18
N ILE A 17 -0.14 0.13 2.41
CA ILE A 17 0.59 -0.26 3.63
C ILE A 17 0.95 -1.75 3.59
N TRP A 18 -0.02 -2.62 3.30
CA TRP A 18 0.22 -4.07 3.25
C TRP A 18 1.17 -4.48 2.12
N SER A 19 1.17 -3.76 0.99
CA SER A 19 2.09 -4.02 -0.11
C SER A 19 3.56 -3.77 0.27
N VAL A 20 3.83 -3.03 1.36
CA VAL A 20 5.17 -2.84 1.91
C VAL A 20 5.42 -3.81 3.08
N VAL A 21 4.44 -3.97 3.97
CA VAL A 21 4.59 -4.77 5.20
C VAL A 21 4.74 -6.26 4.90
N LEU A 22 3.87 -6.84 4.05
CA LEU A 22 3.86 -8.29 3.81
C LEU A 22 5.15 -8.81 3.17
N PRO A 23 5.74 -8.15 2.14
CA PRO A 23 6.98 -8.63 1.56
C PRO A 23 8.16 -8.57 2.52
N VAL A 24 8.24 -7.53 3.36
CA VAL A 24 9.28 -7.41 4.39
C VAL A 24 9.14 -8.52 5.42
N MET A 25 7.91 -8.73 5.92
CA MET A 25 7.64 -9.79 6.89
C MET A 25 7.95 -11.17 6.34
N GLY A 26 7.48 -11.48 5.12
CA GLY A 26 7.72 -12.76 4.47
C GLY A 26 9.20 -13.01 4.19
N TYR A 27 9.96 -11.97 3.83
CA TYR A 27 11.40 -12.09 3.57
C TYR A 27 12.20 -12.37 4.85
N PHE A 28 11.93 -11.64 5.93
CA PHE A 28 12.65 -11.81 7.20
C PHE A 28 12.09 -12.92 8.10
N GLY A 29 10.96 -13.54 7.71
CA GLY A 29 10.31 -14.58 8.49
C GLY A 29 9.76 -14.07 9.84
N VAL A 30 9.46 -12.78 9.93
CA VAL A 30 8.92 -12.17 11.15
C VAL A 30 7.40 -12.18 11.16
N ASN A 31 6.81 -12.39 12.33
CA ASN A 31 5.38 -12.24 12.56
C ASN A 31 5.06 -10.87 13.16
N VAL A 32 3.79 -10.47 13.11
CA VAL A 32 3.33 -9.21 13.73
C VAL A 32 3.63 -9.21 15.22
N GLU A 33 3.50 -10.37 15.85
CA GLU A 33 3.76 -10.60 17.28
C GLU A 33 5.23 -10.40 17.66
N ASP A 34 6.16 -10.43 16.70
CA ASP A 34 7.59 -10.21 16.97
C ASP A 34 7.93 -8.72 17.10
N ILE A 35 7.09 -7.84 16.54
CA ILE A 35 7.26 -6.38 16.52
C ILE A 35 6.61 -5.77 17.78
N THR A 36 7.09 -6.19 18.95
CA THR A 36 6.55 -5.74 20.25
C THR A 36 7.14 -4.43 20.77
N SER A 37 8.18 -3.89 20.12
CA SER A 37 8.84 -2.65 20.53
C SER A 37 9.20 -1.78 19.34
N PHE A 38 9.27 -0.47 19.57
CA PHE A 38 9.71 0.50 18.57
C PHE A 38 11.15 0.22 18.10
N SER A 39 12.03 -0.27 18.98
CA SER A 39 13.40 -0.64 18.60
C SER A 39 13.42 -1.73 17.53
N LYS A 40 12.67 -2.82 17.72
CA LYS A 40 12.57 -3.90 16.73
C LYS A 40 11.93 -3.42 15.42
N PHE A 41 10.93 -2.53 15.52
CA PHE A 41 10.31 -1.93 14.34
C PHE A 41 11.33 -1.13 13.49
N PHE A 42 12.14 -0.28 14.11
CA PHE A 42 13.15 0.48 13.38
C PHE A 42 14.28 -0.40 12.83
N GLU A 43 14.69 -1.42 13.58
CA GLU A 43 15.66 -2.41 13.10
C GLU A 43 15.16 -3.11 11.82
N LEU A 44 13.89 -3.52 11.81
CA LEU A 44 13.25 -4.16 10.65
C LEU A 44 13.20 -3.22 9.43
N ILE A 45 12.92 -1.93 9.66
CA ILE A 45 12.96 -0.92 8.59
C ILE A 45 14.37 -0.79 8.02
N LEU A 46 15.39 -0.72 8.88
CA LEU A 46 16.78 -0.63 8.43
C LEU A 46 17.19 -1.86 7.63
N LEU A 47 16.87 -3.06 8.11
CA LEU A 47 17.12 -4.31 7.40
C LEU A 47 16.45 -4.34 6.02
N ALA A 48 15.20 -3.87 5.93
CA ALA A 48 14.47 -3.81 4.67
C ALA A 48 15.11 -2.84 3.66
N ILE A 49 15.54 -1.65 4.12
CA ILE A 49 16.15 -0.64 3.24
C ILE A 49 17.58 -1.01 2.86
N SER A 50 18.33 -1.67 3.75
CA SER A 50 19.69 -2.12 3.49
C SER A 50 19.78 -3.32 2.53
N ASN A 51 18.65 -3.92 2.16
CA ASN A 51 18.61 -5.07 1.28
C ASN A 51 17.99 -4.73 -0.09
N PRO A 52 18.79 -4.69 -1.17
CA PRO A 52 18.29 -4.32 -2.50
C PRO A 52 17.25 -5.31 -3.05
N TYR A 53 17.32 -6.58 -2.67
CA TYR A 53 16.32 -7.57 -3.08
C TYR A 53 14.96 -7.32 -2.41
N VAL A 54 14.96 -6.95 -1.13
CA VAL A 54 13.73 -6.57 -0.41
C VAL A 54 13.11 -5.32 -1.01
N LEU A 55 13.93 -4.34 -1.39
CA LEU A 55 13.45 -3.15 -2.11
C LEU A 55 12.75 -3.50 -3.43
N LEU A 56 13.26 -4.48 -4.17
CA LEU A 56 12.60 -4.97 -5.40
C LEU A 56 11.26 -5.67 -5.09
N LEU A 57 11.19 -6.46 -4.01
CA LEU A 57 9.93 -7.08 -3.57
C LEU A 57 8.87 -6.04 -3.16
N ILE A 58 9.29 -5.01 -2.43
CA ILE A 58 8.41 -3.88 -2.09
C ILE A 58 7.97 -3.15 -3.36
N GLY A 59 8.90 -2.83 -4.26
CA GLY A 59 8.62 -2.12 -5.51
C GLY A 59 7.62 -2.87 -6.40
N THR A 60 7.82 -4.17 -6.59
CA THR A 60 6.89 -5.01 -7.37
C THR A 60 5.52 -5.12 -6.71
N SER A 61 5.48 -5.25 -5.38
CA SER A 61 4.23 -5.29 -4.61
C SER A 61 3.47 -3.95 -4.68
N LEU A 62 4.18 -2.82 -4.65
CA LEU A 62 3.60 -1.50 -4.84
C LEU A 62 3.05 -1.31 -6.26
N ILE A 63 3.79 -1.73 -7.29
CA ILE A 63 3.30 -1.71 -8.67
C ILE A 63 2.00 -2.51 -8.78
N ASN A 64 1.94 -3.69 -8.15
CA ASN A 64 0.73 -4.50 -8.10
C ASN A 64 -0.41 -3.77 -7.36
N ALA A 65 -0.17 -3.22 -6.17
CA ALA A 65 -1.20 -2.52 -5.39
C ALA A 65 -1.73 -1.24 -6.09
N ILE A 66 -0.86 -0.54 -6.82
CA ILE A 66 -1.21 0.66 -7.57
C ILE A 66 -2.00 0.30 -8.83
N ASN A 67 -1.57 -0.74 -9.55
CA ASN A 67 -2.20 -1.20 -10.79
C ASN A 67 -3.40 -2.12 -10.56
N ASP A 68 -3.64 -2.56 -9.33
CA ASP A 68 -4.77 -3.42 -8.98
C ASP A 68 -6.10 -2.74 -9.39
N PRO A 69 -6.83 -3.32 -10.37
CA PRO A 69 -8.15 -2.84 -10.77
C PRO A 69 -9.25 -3.16 -9.74
N THR A 70 -8.94 -3.87 -8.66
CA THR A 70 -9.91 -4.24 -7.64
C THR A 70 -9.96 -3.22 -6.50
N THR A 71 -10.83 -2.23 -6.69
CA THR A 71 -11.94 -1.85 -5.79
C THR A 71 -12.36 -0.45 -6.21
N LYS A 72 -13.45 -0.36 -7.00
CA LYS A 72 -14.33 0.81 -6.91
C LYS A 72 -14.60 0.97 -5.42
N GLY A 73 -14.15 2.05 -4.80
CA GLY A 73 -14.29 2.20 -3.36
C GLY A 73 -15.74 1.92 -2.97
N PHE A 74 -16.01 1.31 -1.82
CA PHE A 74 -17.38 1.20 -1.27
C PHE A 74 -18.12 2.56 -1.14
N LYS A 75 -17.45 3.68 -1.49
CA LYS A 75 -17.95 5.05 -1.56
C LYS A 75 -17.82 5.74 -2.93
N ASP A 76 -17.37 5.07 -3.98
CA ASP A 76 -17.48 5.63 -5.33
C ASP A 76 -18.93 5.44 -5.81
N SER A 77 -19.81 6.26 -5.25
CA SER A 77 -21.12 6.55 -5.78
C SER A 77 -21.00 6.81 -7.29
N PRO A 78 -21.90 6.29 -8.15
CA PRO A 78 -21.88 6.53 -9.59
C PRO A 78 -22.06 7.99 -10.03
N ARG A 79 -22.04 8.97 -9.13
CA ARG A 79 -22.33 10.37 -9.44
C ARG A 79 -21.09 11.25 -9.42
N VAL A 80 -20.18 11.07 -10.38
CA VAL A 80 -19.31 12.16 -10.85
C VAL A 80 -19.06 12.01 -12.36
N GLN A 81 -20.13 12.03 -13.16
CA GLN A 81 -20.06 12.35 -14.58
C GLN A 81 -21.38 13.02 -14.98
N ASP A 82 -21.62 14.27 -14.53
CA ASP A 82 -22.70 15.07 -15.16
C ASP A 82 -22.64 16.59 -14.91
N TYR A 83 -21.46 17.18 -14.80
CA TYR A 83 -21.38 18.65 -14.73
C TYR A 83 -20.10 19.15 -15.40
N GLN A 84 -20.02 19.07 -16.73
CA GLN A 84 -19.26 20.00 -17.58
C GLN A 84 -19.76 20.07 -19.04
N GLU A 85 -20.95 19.53 -19.37
CA GLU A 85 -21.63 19.85 -20.62
C GLU A 85 -23.05 20.31 -20.32
N LEU A 86 -23.19 21.57 -19.91
CA LEU A 86 -24.31 22.47 -20.21
C LEU A 86 -24.10 23.77 -19.42
N HIS A 87 -23.98 24.86 -20.20
CA HIS A 87 -23.76 26.28 -19.87
C HIS A 87 -22.33 26.79 -20.00
#